data_AF-A0A9X3RRA8-F1
#
_entry.id   AF-A0A9X3RRA8-F1
#
_cell.length_a   1.000
_cell.length_b   1.000
_cell.length_c   1.000
_cell.angle_alpha   90.00
_cell.angle_beta   90.00
_cell.angle_gamma   90.00
#
_symmetry.space_group_name_H-M   'P 1'
#
loop_
_entity.id
_entity.type
_entity.pdbx_description
1 polymer ?
#
loop_
_entity_poly.entity_id
_entity_poly.type
_entity_poly.pdbx_seq_one_letter_code
_entity_poly.pdbx_strand_id
1 'polypeptide(L)'
;MTAYTPAPLANLYPEVDPHQAIPLSATERFALTVSIGVMAYGAVVGDFIIAGVGLALVAIACVVCSQKTQRRIRSQARGRFPSEDWVEYRTANRLNLNLFLPLCIGSIGALIVAGFWYIPPEHATLGGIIIAIVSAATIWFLPGLNPMWSKDEEYFVPEEIYDDEVELPGSELQPDEYVYGTTPSATTSRHRLYP
;
A
#
# COMPACT_ATOMS: atom_id res chain seq x y z
N MET A 1 29.88 -26.71 -9.35
CA MET A 1 29.03 -26.51 -8.17
C MET A 1 28.95 -25.01 -7.90
N THR A 2 27.93 -24.34 -8.44
CA THR A 2 27.66 -22.93 -8.12
C THR A 2 27.00 -22.89 -6.75
N ALA A 3 27.70 -22.38 -5.75
CA ALA A 3 27.15 -22.21 -4.41
C ALA A 3 25.87 -21.38 -4.51
N TYR A 4 24.76 -21.91 -3.96
CA TYR A 4 23.52 -21.16 -3.78
C TYR A 4 23.83 -19.96 -2.90
N THR A 5 24.02 -18.81 -3.54
CA THR A 5 24.25 -17.56 -2.84
C THR A 5 22.86 -17.00 -2.57
N PRO A 6 22.41 -16.87 -1.31
CA PRO A 6 21.12 -16.26 -1.04
C PRO A 6 21.12 -14.86 -1.65
N ALA A 7 20.01 -14.47 -2.28
CA ALA A 7 19.87 -13.18 -2.93
C ALA A 7 20.37 -12.08 -1.97
N PRO A 8 21.29 -11.18 -2.38
CA PRO A 8 21.91 -10.20 -1.48
C PRO A 8 20.91 -9.37 -0.67
N LEU A 9 19.73 -9.10 -1.24
CA LEU A 9 18.63 -8.45 -0.55
C LEU A 9 18.10 -9.27 0.64
N ALA A 10 17.77 -10.55 0.42
CA ALA A 10 17.17 -11.43 1.43
C ALA A 10 18.09 -11.64 2.64
N ASN A 11 19.41 -11.51 2.46
CA ASN A 11 20.38 -11.58 3.54
C ASN A 11 20.47 -10.29 4.37
N LEU A 12 20.37 -9.11 3.73
CA LEU A 12 20.48 -7.82 4.43
C LEU A 12 19.14 -7.28 4.97
N TYR A 13 18.03 -7.68 4.36
CA TYR A 13 16.67 -7.25 4.69
C TYR A 13 15.71 -8.45 4.63
N PRO A 14 15.83 -9.43 5.55
CA PRO A 14 14.99 -10.63 5.53
C PRO A 14 13.49 -10.32 5.68
N GLU A 15 13.14 -9.17 6.27
CA GLU A 15 11.77 -8.71 6.44
C GLU A 15 11.17 -7.97 5.24
N VAL A 16 11.94 -7.72 4.17
CA VAL A 16 11.49 -6.94 3.00
C VAL A 16 11.27 -7.86 1.80
N ASP A 17 10.02 -8.01 1.38
CA ASP A 17 9.65 -8.72 0.16
C ASP A 17 9.42 -7.72 -1.01
N PRO A 18 10.26 -7.70 -2.06
CA PRO A 18 10.11 -6.80 -3.21
C PRO A 18 8.77 -6.89 -3.93
N HIS A 19 8.14 -8.05 -3.89
CA HIS A 19 6.94 -8.34 -4.67
C HIS A 19 5.65 -7.96 -3.94
N GLN A 20 5.72 -7.66 -2.65
CA GLN A 20 4.57 -7.21 -1.87
C GLN A 20 4.57 -5.70 -1.65
N ALA A 21 3.49 -5.05 -2.09
CA ALA A 21 3.32 -3.62 -1.87
C ALA A 21 2.92 -3.36 -0.41
N ILE A 22 3.40 -2.25 0.17
CA ILE A 22 2.93 -1.78 1.47
C ILE A 22 1.81 -0.75 1.22
N PRO A 23 0.52 -1.13 1.24
CA PRO A 23 -0.55 -0.20 0.96
C PRO A 23 -0.62 0.90 2.02
N LEU A 24 -1.22 2.02 1.64
CA LEU A 24 -1.62 3.05 2.58
C LEU A 24 -2.79 2.54 3.44
N SER A 25 -2.72 2.74 4.76
CA SER A 25 -3.83 2.34 5.63
C SER A 25 -5.05 3.23 5.37
N ALA A 26 -6.24 2.71 5.64
CA ALA A 26 -7.48 3.47 5.47
C ALA A 26 -7.44 4.81 6.24
N THR A 27 -6.86 4.82 7.44
CA THR A 27 -6.70 6.01 8.27
C THR A 27 -5.75 7.04 7.66
N GLU A 28 -4.64 6.60 7.06
CA GLU A 28 -3.69 7.50 6.40
C GLU A 28 -4.33 8.17 5.18
N ARG A 29 -5.08 7.39 4.40
CA ARG A 29 -5.84 7.91 3.25
C ARG A 29 -6.88 8.91 3.69
N PHE A 30 -7.64 8.56 4.73
CA PHE A 30 -8.65 9.44 5.31
C PHE A 30 -8.02 10.76 5.75
N ALA A 31 -6.91 10.72 6.50
CA ALA A 31 -6.20 11.91 6.93
C ALA A 31 -5.76 12.79 5.76
N LEU A 32 -5.17 12.21 4.70
CA LEU A 32 -4.78 12.94 3.50
C LEU A 32 -5.99 13.56 2.78
N THR A 33 -7.08 12.81 2.62
CA THR A 33 -8.28 13.31 1.93
C THR A 33 -8.96 14.45 2.68
N VAL A 34 -9.07 14.34 4.00
CA VAL A 34 -9.67 15.39 4.83
C VAL A 34 -8.79 16.63 4.80
N SER A 35 -7.48 16.48 4.92
CA SER A 35 -6.53 17.60 4.90
C SER A 35 -6.61 18.38 3.58
N ILE A 36 -6.68 17.66 2.44
CA ILE A 36 -6.83 18.28 1.12
C ILE A 36 -8.20 18.95 0.97
N GLY A 37 -9.27 18.33 1.47
CA GLY A 37 -10.60 18.95 1.48
C GLY A 37 -10.64 20.26 2.27
N VAL A 38 -10.05 20.29 3.47
CA VAL A 38 -9.94 21.51 4.30
C VAL A 38 -9.13 22.59 3.58
N MET A 39 -8.00 22.22 2.99
CA MET A 39 -7.16 23.13 2.21
C MET A 39 -7.93 23.73 1.02
N ALA A 40 -8.61 22.89 0.23
CA ALA A 40 -9.37 23.29 -0.94
C ALA A 40 -10.54 24.21 -0.58
N TYR A 41 -11.28 23.89 0.48
CA TYR A 41 -12.36 24.74 0.99
C TYR A 41 -11.85 26.13 1.35
N GLY A 42 -10.82 26.21 2.20
CA GLY A 42 -10.26 27.50 2.62
C GLY A 42 -9.75 28.33 1.45
N ALA A 43 -9.10 27.68 0.49
CA ALA A 43 -8.56 28.35 -0.70
C ALA A 43 -9.67 28.91 -1.60
N VAL A 44 -10.79 28.19 -1.80
CA VAL A 44 -11.92 28.67 -2.62
C VAL A 44 -12.68 29.80 -1.94
N VAL A 45 -12.90 29.70 -0.62
CA VAL A 45 -13.60 30.74 0.15
C VAL A 45 -12.75 32.01 0.32
N GLY A 46 -11.43 31.91 0.10
CA GLY A 46 -10.48 33.00 0.33
C GLY A 46 -10.06 33.15 1.79
N ASP A 47 -10.34 32.15 2.63
CA ASP A 47 -9.86 32.09 4.01
C ASP A 47 -8.47 31.41 4.04
N PHE A 48 -7.44 32.24 3.99
CA PHE A 48 -6.05 31.79 4.00
C PHE A 48 -5.64 31.12 5.32
N ILE A 49 -6.34 31.38 6.43
CA ILE A 49 -6.06 30.70 7.70
C ILE A 49 -6.51 29.24 7.58
N ILE A 50 -7.74 29.00 7.12
CA ILE A 50 -8.25 27.63 6.91
C ILE A 50 -7.42 26.90 5.84
N ALA A 51 -7.10 27.58 4.73
CA ALA A 51 -6.25 27.01 3.69
C ALA A 51 -4.86 26.61 4.23
N GLY A 52 -4.25 27.48 5.04
CA GLY A 52 -2.96 27.24 5.68
C GLY A 52 -2.99 26.08 6.67
N VAL A 53 -4.05 25.96 7.47
CA VAL A 53 -4.26 24.80 8.36
C VAL A 53 -4.39 23.52 7.55
N GLY A 54 -5.18 23.52 6.48
CA GLY A 54 -5.29 22.37 5.58
C GLY A 54 -3.94 21.94 4.99
N LEU A 55 -3.15 22.90 4.50
CA LEU A 55 -1.80 22.65 3.97
C LEU A 55 -0.88 22.03 5.04
N ALA A 56 -0.89 22.56 6.26
CA ALA A 56 -0.10 22.03 7.36
C ALA A 56 -0.51 20.59 7.70
N LEU A 57 -1.81 20.29 7.72
CA LEU A 57 -2.33 18.94 7.93
C LEU A 57 -1.91 17.97 6.83
N VAL A 58 -1.90 18.41 5.55
CA VAL A 58 -1.39 17.60 4.43
C VAL A 58 0.08 17.26 4.65
N ALA A 59 0.90 18.26 5.00
CA ALA A 59 2.33 18.04 5.25
C ALA A 59 2.56 17.06 6.42
N ILE A 60 1.84 17.24 7.53
CA ILE A 60 1.92 16.35 8.69
C ILE A 60 1.49 14.92 8.30
N ALA A 61 0.39 14.76 7.58
CA ALA A 61 -0.09 13.47 7.13
C ALA A 61 0.96 12.76 6.26
N CYS A 62 1.59 13.46 5.31
CA CYS A 62 2.68 12.93 4.50
C CYS A 62 3.88 12.47 5.36
N VAL A 63 4.30 13.29 6.33
CA VAL A 63 5.42 12.95 7.22
C VAL A 63 5.09 11.72 8.06
N VAL A 64 3.92 11.68 8.71
CA VAL A 64 3.50 10.56 9.55
C VAL A 64 3.40 9.26 8.73
N CYS A 65 2.87 9.34 7.51
CA CYS A 65 2.81 8.19 6.60
C CYS A 65 4.21 7.67 6.21
N SER A 66 5.19 8.57 6.08
CA SER A 66 6.57 8.23 5.69
C SER A 66 7.40 7.63 6.82
N GLN A 67 7.09 7.95 8.08
CA GLN A 67 7.90 7.56 9.24
C GLN A 67 7.69 6.10 9.70
N LYS A 68 6.65 5.42 9.21
CA LYS A 68 6.40 4.02 9.58
C LYS A 68 7.61 3.14 9.26
N THR A 69 8.09 2.40 10.27
CA THR A 69 9.33 1.61 10.22
C THR A 69 9.43 0.73 8.97
N GLN A 70 8.34 0.02 8.64
CA GLN A 70 8.24 -0.85 7.46
C GLN A 70 8.53 -0.10 6.14
N ARG A 71 7.96 1.11 5.97
CA ARG A 71 8.19 1.93 4.77
C ARG A 71 9.60 2.53 4.74
N ARG A 72 10.14 2.89 5.90
CA ARG A 72 11.49 3.46 6.03
C ARG A 72 12.56 2.43 5.68
N ILE A 73 12.45 1.20 6.19
CA ILE A 73 13.40 0.13 5.89
C ILE A 73 13.33 -0.22 4.40
N ARG A 74 12.11 -0.32 3.85
CA ARG A 74 11.90 -0.59 2.43
C ARG A 74 12.46 0.52 1.51
N SER A 75 12.30 1.79 1.87
CA SER A 75 12.87 2.89 1.07
C SER A 75 14.41 2.87 1.09
N GLN A 76 15.02 2.51 2.22
CA GLN A 76 16.46 2.29 2.32
C GLN A 76 16.91 1.07 1.50
N ALA A 77 16.17 -0.04 1.55
CA ALA A 77 16.45 -1.24 0.76
C ALA A 77 16.38 -0.95 -0.75
N ARG A 78 15.35 -0.23 -1.20
CA ARG A 78 15.21 0.24 -2.59
C ARG A 78 16.37 1.12 -3.05
N GLY A 79 16.86 2.00 -2.17
CA GLY A 79 18.02 2.84 -2.47
C GLY A 79 19.33 2.06 -2.61
N ARG A 80 19.44 0.90 -1.96
CA ARG A 80 20.63 0.02 -1.99
C ARG A 80 20.58 -1.02 -3.11
N PHE A 81 19.38 -1.50 -3.44
CA PHE A 81 19.15 -2.52 -4.47
C PHE A 81 18.15 -2.02 -5.52
N PRO A 82 18.53 -1.03 -6.36
CA PRO A 82 17.63 -0.46 -7.35
C PRO A 82 17.31 -1.40 -8.51
N SER A 83 18.15 -2.43 -8.74
CA SER A 83 18.01 -3.41 -9.82
C SER A 83 17.04 -4.55 -9.52
N GLU A 84 16.56 -4.66 -8.28
CA GLU A 84 15.56 -5.67 -7.91
C GLU A 84 14.18 -5.31 -8.50
N ASP A 85 13.36 -6.31 -8.78
CA ASP A 85 12.02 -6.11 -9.37
C ASP A 85 10.99 -5.72 -8.30
N TRP A 86 11.06 -4.46 -7.87
CA TRP A 86 10.13 -3.90 -6.90
C TRP A 86 8.73 -3.73 -7.51
N VAL A 87 7.72 -4.27 -6.82
CA VAL A 87 6.31 -4.13 -7.20
C VAL A 87 5.88 -2.66 -7.32
N GLU A 88 6.51 -1.73 -6.60
CA GLU A 88 6.25 -0.30 -6.73
C GLU A 88 6.65 0.25 -8.10
N TYR A 89 7.74 -0.22 -8.71
CA TYR A 89 8.13 0.21 -10.05
C TYR A 89 7.19 -0.37 -11.09
N ARG A 90 6.85 -1.66 -10.95
CA ARG A 90 5.88 -2.32 -11.83
C ARG A 90 4.51 -1.64 -11.77
N THR A 91 4.01 -1.37 -10.57
CA THR A 91 2.74 -0.68 -10.32
C THR A 91 2.80 0.76 -10.82
N ALA A 92 3.87 1.50 -10.54
CA ALA A 92 4.03 2.88 -11.01
C ALA A 92 4.07 2.95 -12.54
N ASN A 93 4.75 2.01 -13.19
CA ASN A 93 4.80 1.94 -14.65
C ASN A 93 3.46 1.51 -15.25
N ARG A 94 2.81 0.47 -14.69
CA ARG A 94 1.49 -0.01 -15.13
C ARG A 94 0.42 1.09 -15.06
N LEU A 95 0.40 1.83 -13.95
CA LEU A 95 -0.55 2.92 -13.76
C LEU A 95 -0.07 4.26 -14.34
N ASN A 96 1.10 4.31 -14.99
CA ASN A 96 1.73 5.55 -15.44
C ASN A 96 1.67 6.64 -14.35
N LEU A 97 2.00 6.25 -13.11
CA LEU A 97 1.82 7.08 -11.93
C LEU A 97 2.58 8.41 -12.03
N ASN A 98 3.70 8.40 -12.78
CA ASN A 98 4.48 9.60 -13.12
C ASN A 98 3.66 10.67 -13.87
N LEU A 99 2.61 10.28 -14.61
CA LEU A 99 1.72 11.19 -15.33
C LEU A 99 0.40 11.41 -14.59
N PHE A 100 -0.22 10.34 -14.08
CA PHE A 100 -1.52 10.43 -13.42
C PHE A 100 -1.47 11.23 -12.12
N LEU A 101 -0.43 11.04 -11.29
CA LEU A 101 -0.27 11.77 -10.03
C LEU A 101 -0.22 13.29 -10.22
N PRO A 102 0.67 13.87 -11.07
CA PRO A 102 0.69 15.31 -11.29
C PRO A 102 -0.59 15.81 -11.99
N LEU A 103 -1.21 14.98 -12.84
CA LEU A 103 -2.49 15.34 -13.47
C LEU A 103 -3.62 15.49 -12.45
N CYS A 104 -3.74 14.58 -11.47
CA CYS A 104 -4.73 14.67 -10.40
C CYS A 104 -4.48 15.88 -9.47
N ILE A 105 -3.23 16.11 -9.08
CA ILE A 105 -2.90 17.28 -8.23
C ILE A 105 -3.11 18.58 -9.01
N GLY A 106 -2.73 18.61 -10.29
CA GLY A 106 -2.92 19.74 -11.18
C GLY A 106 -4.40 20.06 -11.42
N SER A 107 -5.26 19.04 -11.58
CA SER A 107 -6.70 19.25 -11.73
C SER A 107 -7.35 19.80 -10.47
N ILE A 108 -6.95 19.33 -9.28
CA ILE A 108 -7.38 19.91 -7.99
C ILE A 108 -6.95 21.37 -7.89
N GLY A 109 -5.68 21.68 -8.22
CA GLY A 109 -5.18 23.05 -8.22
C GLY A 109 -5.96 23.95 -9.18
N ALA A 110 -6.25 23.46 -10.40
CA ALA A 110 -7.06 24.18 -11.38
C ALA A 110 -8.49 24.43 -10.89
N LEU A 111 -9.13 23.44 -10.25
CA LEU A 111 -10.45 23.59 -9.64
C LEU A 111 -10.46 24.64 -8.52
N ILE A 112 -9.43 24.66 -7.67
CA ILE A 112 -9.31 25.65 -6.60
C ILE A 112 -9.17 27.06 -7.19
N VAL A 113 -8.26 27.25 -8.17
CA VAL A 113 -8.06 28.55 -8.83
C VAL A 113 -9.33 29.01 -9.54
N ALA A 114 -10.00 28.11 -10.26
CA ALA A 114 -11.28 28.42 -10.91
C ALA A 114 -12.36 28.77 -9.89
N GLY A 115 -12.46 28.02 -8.78
CA GLY A 115 -13.39 28.29 -7.70
C GLY A 115 -13.18 29.67 -7.08
N PHE A 116 -11.94 30.00 -6.77
CA PHE A 116 -11.58 31.30 -6.20
C PHE A 116 -11.87 32.48 -7.14
N TRP A 117 -11.67 32.31 -8.46
CA TRP A 117 -11.81 33.42 -9.40
C TRP A 117 -13.23 33.60 -9.95
N TYR A 118 -13.97 32.51 -10.17
CA TYR A 118 -15.26 32.55 -10.85
C TYR A 118 -16.47 32.47 -9.91
N ILE A 119 -16.31 32.01 -8.66
CA ILE A 119 -17.43 31.90 -7.73
C ILE A 119 -17.61 33.24 -7.01
N PRO A 120 -18.76 33.91 -7.17
CA PRO A 120 -19.02 35.16 -6.47
C PRO A 120 -19.05 34.93 -4.95
N PRO A 121 -18.64 35.92 -4.14
CA PRO A 121 -18.53 35.77 -2.68
C PRO A 121 -19.80 35.27 -2.00
N GLU A 122 -20.97 35.66 -2.52
CA GLU A 122 -22.29 35.24 -2.03
C GLU A 122 -22.50 33.72 -2.08
N HIS A 123 -21.82 33.03 -3.01
CA HIS A 123 -21.92 31.58 -3.22
C HIS A 123 -20.62 30.84 -2.87
N ALA A 124 -19.62 31.54 -2.33
CA ALA A 124 -18.28 30.99 -2.08
C ALA A 124 -18.30 29.80 -1.11
N THR A 125 -19.18 29.82 -0.11
CA THR A 125 -19.31 28.72 0.87
C THR A 125 -19.80 27.44 0.20
N LEU A 126 -20.89 27.51 -0.58
CA LEU A 126 -21.44 26.36 -1.30
C LEU A 126 -20.48 25.87 -2.39
N GLY A 127 -19.85 26.79 -3.12
CA GLY A 127 -18.81 26.49 -4.10
C GLY A 127 -17.59 25.79 -3.49
N GLY A 128 -17.11 26.29 -2.36
CA GLY A 128 -16.00 25.72 -1.60
C GLY A 128 -16.31 24.31 -1.10
N ILE A 129 -17.53 24.06 -0.60
CA ILE A 129 -17.96 22.72 -0.17
C ILE A 129 -17.91 21.73 -1.34
N ILE A 130 -18.46 22.11 -2.50
CA ILE A 130 -18.47 21.25 -3.69
C ILE A 130 -17.05 20.93 -4.13
N ILE A 131 -16.18 21.94 -4.27
CA ILE A 131 -14.79 21.75 -4.71
C ILE A 131 -14.00 20.93 -3.69
N ALA A 132 -14.23 21.13 -2.39
CA ALA A 132 -13.60 20.34 -1.35
C ALA A 132 -13.99 18.85 -1.43
N ILE A 133 -15.27 18.55 -1.64
CA ILE A 133 -15.75 17.17 -1.81
C ILE A 133 -15.16 16.54 -3.07
N VAL A 134 -15.16 17.25 -4.20
CA VAL A 134 -14.58 16.76 -5.46
C VAL A 134 -13.09 16.49 -5.27
N SER A 135 -12.35 17.42 -4.66
CA SER A 135 -10.92 17.27 -4.40
C SER A 135 -10.62 16.08 -3.47
N ALA A 136 -11.39 15.95 -2.39
CA ALA A 136 -11.25 14.83 -1.46
C ALA A 136 -11.57 13.49 -2.14
N ALA A 137 -12.60 13.43 -2.98
CA ALA A 137 -12.92 12.25 -3.78
C ALA A 137 -11.80 11.91 -4.78
N THR A 138 -11.24 12.90 -5.47
CA THR A 138 -10.10 12.70 -6.38
C THR A 138 -8.91 12.07 -5.66
N ILE A 139 -8.57 12.54 -4.46
CA ILE A 139 -7.49 11.96 -3.65
C ILE A 139 -7.86 10.58 -3.11
N TRP A 140 -9.11 10.37 -2.71
CA TRP A 140 -9.59 9.09 -2.22
C TRP A 140 -9.45 7.98 -3.26
N PHE A 141 -9.78 8.29 -4.52
CA PHE A 141 -9.72 7.35 -5.64
C PHE A 141 -8.39 7.38 -6.40
N LEU A 142 -7.40 8.15 -5.93
CA LEU A 142 -6.15 8.36 -6.63
C LEU A 142 -5.42 7.01 -6.88
N PRO A 143 -5.05 6.71 -8.15
CA PRO A 143 -4.32 5.51 -8.49
C PRO A 143 -3.00 5.46 -7.71
N GLY A 144 -2.67 4.34 -7.09
CA GLY A 144 -1.47 4.18 -6.26
C GLY A 144 -1.63 4.50 -4.76
N LEU A 145 -2.66 5.26 -4.34
CA LEU A 145 -3.01 5.41 -2.92
C LEU A 145 -4.11 4.45 -2.47
N ASN A 146 -5.01 4.07 -3.39
CA ASN A 146 -6.15 3.21 -3.10
C ASN A 146 -5.86 1.72 -3.44
N PRO A 147 -6.06 0.78 -2.49
CA PRO A 147 -5.82 -0.65 -2.69
C PRO A 147 -6.68 -1.29 -3.78
N MET A 148 -7.73 -0.60 -4.27
CA MET A 148 -8.48 -1.09 -5.44
C MET A 148 -7.60 -1.21 -6.71
N TRP A 149 -6.49 -0.47 -6.76
CA TRP A 149 -5.57 -0.45 -7.90
C TRP A 149 -4.35 -1.35 -7.70
N SER A 150 -4.19 -1.97 -6.53
CA SER A 150 -3.10 -2.89 -6.20
C SER A 150 -3.52 -4.35 -6.33
N LYS A 151 -4.51 -4.65 -7.17
CA LYS A 151 -4.73 -6.02 -7.61
C LYS A 151 -3.52 -6.41 -8.45
N ASP A 152 -2.55 -7.02 -7.79
CA ASP A 152 -1.69 -7.98 -8.45
C ASP A 152 -2.63 -9.12 -8.85
N GLU A 153 -2.63 -9.42 -10.14
CA GLU A 153 -3.09 -10.72 -10.59
C GLU A 153 -2.41 -11.74 -9.69
N GLU A 154 -3.24 -12.48 -8.95
CA GLU A 154 -2.86 -13.74 -8.33
C GLU A 154 -1.95 -14.44 -9.34
N TYR A 155 -0.66 -14.59 -8.98
CA TYR A 155 0.34 -15.19 -9.84
C TYR A 155 -0.24 -16.54 -10.26
N PHE A 156 -0.78 -16.62 -11.47
CA PHE A 156 -1.11 -17.90 -12.07
C PHE A 156 0.25 -18.54 -12.30
N VAL A 157 0.68 -19.35 -11.34
CA VAL A 157 1.72 -20.34 -11.55
C VAL A 157 1.06 -21.35 -12.47
N PRO A 158 1.40 -21.42 -13.77
CA PRO A 158 0.90 -22.51 -14.60
C PRO A 158 1.36 -23.80 -13.93
N GLU A 159 0.42 -24.68 -13.61
CA GLU A 159 0.67 -26.00 -13.01
C GLU A 159 1.41 -26.95 -13.98
N GLU A 160 1.93 -26.44 -15.10
CA GLU A 160 2.58 -27.17 -16.18
C GLU A 160 4.08 -26.85 -16.26
N ILE A 161 4.85 -27.16 -15.21
CA ILE A 161 6.23 -27.68 -15.35
C ILE A 161 6.49 -28.66 -14.19
N TYR A 162 5.65 -29.67 -14.07
CA TYR A 162 6.06 -30.95 -13.50
C TYR A 162 5.89 -31.97 -14.62
N ASP A 163 6.83 -31.98 -15.56
CA ASP A 163 7.05 -33.19 -16.35
C ASP A 163 8.53 -33.41 -16.59
N ASP A 164 8.91 -34.62 -16.19
CA ASP A 164 10.06 -35.44 -16.54
C ASP A 164 11.50 -35.06 -16.12
N GLU A 165 11.94 -35.84 -15.12
CA GLU A 165 13.26 -36.45 -14.98
C GLU A 165 14.47 -35.53 -14.79
N VAL A 166 14.73 -35.20 -13.52
CA VAL A 166 16.12 -35.07 -13.03
C VAL A 166 16.31 -36.07 -11.89
N GLU A 167 16.78 -37.28 -12.23
CA GLU A 167 17.34 -38.22 -11.26
C GLU A 167 18.49 -37.54 -10.51
N LEU A 168 18.27 -37.26 -9.23
CA LEU A 168 19.32 -36.84 -8.31
C LEU A 168 20.18 -38.07 -7.97
N PRO A 169 21.49 -38.10 -8.30
CA PRO A 169 22.33 -39.23 -7.95
C PRO A 169 22.60 -39.19 -6.45
N GLY A 170 21.96 -40.06 -5.67
CA GLY A 170 22.31 -40.27 -4.26
C GLY A 170 21.20 -40.66 -3.29
N SER A 171 20.01 -41.08 -3.73
CA SER A 171 18.98 -41.61 -2.82
C SER A 171 19.09 -43.13 -2.67
N GLU A 172 20.14 -43.60 -2.00
CA GLU A 172 20.13 -44.92 -1.35
C GLU A 172 20.15 -44.72 0.17
N LEU A 173 18.97 -44.77 0.80
CA LEU A 173 18.85 -45.27 2.16
C LEU A 173 17.44 -45.84 2.37
N GLN A 174 17.44 -47.07 2.87
CA GLN A 174 16.38 -48.07 2.94
C GLN A 174 15.15 -47.69 3.80
N PRO A 175 14.02 -48.43 3.62
CA PRO A 175 12.69 -48.08 4.09
C PRO A 175 12.42 -48.55 5.53
N ASP A 176 11.27 -48.11 6.05
CA ASP A 176 10.47 -48.69 7.17
C ASP A 176 10.46 -47.85 8.46
N GLU A 177 9.43 -47.01 8.66
CA GLU A 177 8.51 -47.05 9.83
C GLU A 177 7.41 -45.97 9.69
N TYR A 178 6.19 -46.36 9.27
CA TYR A 178 5.00 -45.51 9.34
C TYR A 178 4.17 -45.89 10.57
N VAL A 179 4.01 -44.97 11.52
CA VAL A 179 3.06 -45.12 12.64
C VAL A 179 1.92 -44.12 12.47
N TYR A 180 0.73 -44.64 12.19
CA TYR A 180 -0.55 -43.92 12.17
C TYR A 180 -0.98 -43.49 13.57
N GLY A 181 -1.51 -42.28 13.72
CA GLY A 181 -2.09 -41.78 14.97
C GLY A 181 -3.26 -40.83 14.74
N THR A 182 -4.46 -41.40 14.72
CA THR A 182 -5.78 -40.77 14.59
C THR A 182 -6.19 -39.88 15.78
N THR A 183 -6.93 -38.81 15.49
CA THR A 183 -7.75 -38.04 16.44
C THR A 183 -8.71 -38.91 17.27
N PRO A 184 -9.08 -38.46 18.49
CA PRO A 184 -10.49 -38.56 18.87
C PRO A 184 -11.04 -37.35 19.63
N SER A 185 -12.28 -36.98 19.28
CA SER A 185 -13.19 -36.17 20.09
C SER A 185 -14.18 -37.08 20.82
N ALA A 186 -14.39 -36.91 22.14
CA ALA A 186 -15.69 -36.94 22.86
C ALA A 186 -15.54 -37.17 24.39
N THR A 187 -15.92 -36.15 25.16
CA THR A 187 -17.01 -36.14 26.18
C THR A 187 -16.98 -37.03 27.45
N THR A 188 -17.22 -36.36 28.59
CA THR A 188 -17.93 -36.80 29.83
C THR A 188 -17.12 -37.16 31.10
N SER A 189 -17.13 -36.20 32.04
CA SER A 189 -17.69 -36.28 33.42
C SER A 189 -16.91 -36.91 34.60
N ARG A 190 -16.86 -36.07 35.65
CA ARG A 190 -17.00 -36.34 37.10
C ARG A 190 -15.77 -36.65 37.99
N HIS A 191 -15.54 -35.65 38.85
CA HIS A 191 -15.50 -35.68 40.33
C HIS A 191 -14.22 -36.06 41.12
N ARG A 192 -13.89 -35.11 42.03
CA ARG A 192 -13.26 -35.24 43.38
C ARG A 192 -11.79 -35.68 43.41
N LEU A 193 -10.95 -35.32 44.37
CA LEU A 193 -10.93 -34.43 45.54
C LEU A 193 -9.42 -34.25 45.87
N TYR A 194 -9.09 -33.20 46.60
CA TYR A 194 -7.78 -32.95 47.23
C TYR A 194 -7.21 -34.16 48.00
N PRO A 195 -5.90 -34.11 48.29
CA PRO A 195 -5.49 -33.71 49.64
C PRO A 195 -4.70 -32.40 49.69
#